data_AF-A0AAX4PAM2-F1
#
_entry.id   AF-A0AAX4PAM2-F1
#
_cell.length_a   1.000
_cell.length_b   1.000
_cell.length_c   1.000
_cell.angle_alpha   90.00
_cell.angle_beta   90.00
_cell.angle_gamma   90.00
#
_symmetry.space_group_name_H-M   'P 1'
#
loop_
_entity.id
_entity.type
_entity.pdbx_description
1 polymer ?
#
loop_
_entity_poly.entity_id
_entity_poly.type
_entity_poly.pdbx_seq_one_letter_code
_entity_poly.pdbx_strand_id
1 'polypeptide(L)'
;MARGAGEPSAKRAKVDEADEEEDPLVRRKEEVVRLVLRARRAKGSARAMEELSTLCADFEAKNEKLLGRLLPELWQKVVDEYLDQNDMVALAMTCRFFRDTTKDLGKKVETNLEAGHLLDLRDSGKVASHSLGWFRWVCDTFEILRGFRCPRWETDNGAVYKGTLVNYAAYQGSVEILRWLMEDKGWETNWKTGEWAGWGGSIEVLEHLEFITTNGHLSVKGYEFDRMACSGAAQQGHLEALKFLRGLDPPCPWDEETCDAAVWGGHLEVLKWLRAQDPPCPWDEKTCENAAERGHLDVLKWLRAQDPPCPWDATTCSWAAKGGHLEVLKWLRAQNPPCPWGKWTCAQAVEGGHLDVLKWLRAQEPPCPWSTSTCSSAAEGGHLEVLKWLRAQIPPCPWDWWTCREAAQGGHLEVLKWLRAQNPPCPWSRRGCRTEASNYGHQHIVRWIDQQEDEIME
;
A
#
# COMPACT_ATOMS: atom_id res chain seq x y z
N MET A 1 -52.71 53.55 -56.72
CA MET A 1 -52.38 52.29 -57.39
C MET A 1 -50.88 52.21 -57.60
N ALA A 2 -50.28 51.04 -57.33
CA ALA A 2 -49.02 50.48 -57.87
C ALA A 2 -47.71 51.29 -57.69
N ARG A 3 -46.75 50.75 -56.90
CA ARG A 3 -45.53 49.97 -57.29
C ARG A 3 -44.28 50.88 -57.28
N GLY A 4 -43.32 50.68 -56.36
CA GLY A 4 -42.08 49.89 -56.55
C GLY A 4 -40.97 50.80 -57.09
N ALA A 5 -39.69 50.79 -56.74
CA ALA A 5 -38.81 49.98 -55.90
C ALA A 5 -37.49 50.80 -55.73
N GLY A 6 -36.64 50.48 -54.74
CA GLY A 6 -35.26 51.00 -54.71
C GLY A 6 -34.59 51.04 -53.33
N GLU A 7 -34.10 49.90 -52.86
CA GLU A 7 -32.92 49.79 -51.96
C GLU A 7 -31.64 49.62 -52.84
N PRO A 8 -30.37 49.65 -52.36
CA PRO A 8 -29.89 49.43 -50.97
C PRO A 8 -28.62 50.20 -50.49
N SER A 9 -28.31 50.00 -49.19
CA SER A 9 -26.97 49.70 -48.62
C SER A 9 -26.19 50.81 -47.89
N ALA A 10 -26.01 50.64 -46.57
CA ALA A 10 -24.69 50.56 -45.92
C ALA A 10 -24.80 50.11 -44.44
N LYS A 11 -24.56 48.81 -44.24
CA LYS A 11 -23.81 48.13 -43.15
C LYS A 11 -23.94 48.65 -41.70
N ARG A 12 -24.62 47.86 -40.86
CA ARG A 12 -24.28 47.69 -39.44
C ARG A 12 -23.93 46.21 -39.21
N ALA A 13 -22.68 45.95 -38.86
CA ALA A 13 -22.17 44.62 -38.60
C ALA A 13 -22.89 44.01 -37.39
N LYS A 14 -23.46 42.81 -37.56
CA LYS A 14 -23.81 41.93 -36.45
C LYS A 14 -22.54 41.19 -36.05
N VAL A 15 -22.25 41.21 -34.75
CA VAL A 15 -21.33 40.26 -34.12
C VAL A 15 -22.07 38.93 -34.13
N ASP A 16 -21.57 37.98 -34.90
CA ASP A 16 -21.99 36.59 -34.81
C ASP A 16 -21.40 36.03 -33.50
N GLU A 17 -22.29 35.70 -32.55
CA GLU A 17 -21.95 34.82 -31.43
C GLU A 17 -21.58 33.46 -32.03
N ALA A 18 -20.29 33.11 -31.96
CA ALA A 18 -19.85 31.76 -32.22
C ALA A 18 -20.31 30.90 -31.04
N ASP A 19 -21.26 29.99 -31.28
CA ASP A 19 -21.56 28.89 -30.39
C ASP A 19 -20.28 28.07 -30.18
N GLU A 20 -19.66 28.19 -29.01
CA GLU A 20 -18.60 27.27 -28.57
C GLU A 20 -19.25 25.89 -28.37
N GLU A 21 -18.94 24.96 -29.27
CA GLU A 21 -19.44 23.58 -29.23
C GLU A 21 -18.84 22.87 -28.00
N GLU A 22 -19.65 22.74 -26.96
CA GLU A 22 -19.29 22.18 -25.66
C GLU A 22 -18.71 20.75 -25.78
N ASP A 23 -17.59 20.48 -25.09
CA ASP A 23 -16.85 19.20 -25.17
C ASP A 23 -17.82 18.00 -24.98
N PRO A 24 -17.84 17.03 -25.91
CA PRO A 24 -18.69 15.84 -25.81
C PRO A 24 -18.58 15.07 -24.48
N LEU A 25 -17.43 15.11 -23.81
CA LEU A 25 -17.24 14.52 -22.48
C LEU A 25 -17.89 15.35 -21.37
N VAL A 26 -17.83 16.68 -21.48
CA VAL A 26 -18.52 17.61 -20.56
C VAL A 26 -20.03 17.43 -20.70
N ARG A 27 -20.55 17.38 -21.94
CA ARG A 27 -21.98 17.13 -22.21
C ARG A 27 -22.47 15.78 -21.67
N ARG A 28 -21.67 14.71 -21.84
CA ARG A 28 -21.97 13.37 -21.29
C ARG A 28 -22.02 13.38 -19.76
N LYS A 29 -21.07 14.08 -19.13
CA LYS A 29 -21.01 14.25 -17.67
C LYS A 29 -22.23 14.98 -17.13
N GLU A 30 -22.63 16.07 -17.78
CA GLU A 30 -23.79 16.85 -17.35
C GLU A 30 -25.11 16.09 -17.48
N GLU A 31 -25.23 15.21 -18.49
CA GLU A 31 -26.41 14.37 -18.68
C GLU A 31 -26.57 13.32 -17.56
N VAL A 32 -25.48 12.65 -17.17
CA VAL A 32 -25.46 11.72 -16.03
C VAL A 32 -25.78 12.45 -14.73
N VAL A 33 -25.11 13.58 -14.46
CA VAL A 33 -25.32 14.39 -13.25
C VAL A 33 -26.77 14.86 -13.16
N ARG A 34 -27.36 15.30 -14.28
CA ARG A 34 -28.76 15.73 -14.35
C ARG A 34 -29.72 14.61 -13.99
N LEU A 35 -29.50 13.39 -14.51
CA LEU A 35 -30.34 12.23 -14.23
C LEU A 35 -30.20 11.75 -12.78
N VAL A 36 -28.98 11.75 -12.22
CA VAL A 36 -28.73 11.45 -10.81
C VAL A 36 -29.43 12.45 -9.88
N LEU A 37 -29.32 13.75 -10.15
CA LEU A 37 -29.99 14.80 -9.37
C LEU A 37 -31.51 14.68 -9.44
N ARG A 38 -32.05 14.31 -10.61
CA ARG A 38 -33.48 14.05 -10.81
C ARG A 38 -33.95 12.83 -10.02
N ALA A 39 -33.20 11.73 -10.06
CA ALA A 39 -33.51 10.52 -9.30
C ALA A 39 -33.50 10.76 -7.77
N ARG A 40 -32.56 11.58 -7.28
CA ARG A 40 -32.47 11.97 -5.87
C ARG A 40 -33.62 12.87 -5.41
N ARG A 41 -33.98 13.91 -6.18
CA ARG A 41 -35.08 14.84 -5.82
C ARG A 41 -36.44 14.16 -5.78
N ALA A 42 -36.63 13.10 -6.57
CA ALA A 42 -37.90 12.37 -6.66
C ALA A 42 -38.07 11.25 -5.62
N LYS A 43 -37.24 11.16 -4.56
CA LYS A 43 -37.23 10.03 -3.59
C LYS A 43 -37.24 8.65 -4.28
N GLY A 44 -36.38 8.46 -5.29
CA GLY A 44 -36.28 7.17 -5.99
C GLY A 44 -37.43 6.92 -6.94
N SER A 45 -37.64 7.81 -7.92
CA SER A 45 -38.45 7.46 -9.09
C SER A 45 -37.81 6.24 -9.75
N ALA A 46 -38.46 5.08 -9.67
CA ALA A 46 -37.97 3.81 -10.26
C ALA A 46 -37.58 4.00 -11.73
N ARG A 47 -38.35 4.82 -12.46
CA ARG A 47 -38.08 5.21 -13.83
C ARG A 47 -36.77 5.98 -14.01
N ALA A 48 -36.45 6.92 -13.13
CA ALA A 48 -35.20 7.67 -13.23
C ALA A 48 -33.97 6.80 -12.89
N MET A 49 -34.13 5.84 -11.98
CA MET A 49 -33.10 4.84 -11.68
C MET A 49 -32.89 3.88 -12.85
N GLU A 50 -33.97 3.48 -13.53
CA GLU A 50 -33.92 2.62 -14.71
C GLU A 50 -33.32 3.34 -15.92
N GLU A 51 -33.68 4.61 -16.15
CA GLU A 51 -33.07 5.48 -17.16
C GLU A 51 -31.56 5.65 -16.90
N LEU A 52 -31.15 5.87 -15.64
CA LEU A 52 -29.74 5.98 -15.26
C LEU A 52 -29.00 4.65 -15.45
N SER A 53 -29.58 3.53 -15.01
CA SER A 53 -28.98 2.20 -15.17
C SER A 53 -28.77 1.85 -16.63
N THR A 54 -29.75 2.18 -17.48
CA THR A 54 -29.67 1.96 -18.93
C THR A 54 -28.55 2.81 -19.54
N LEU A 55 -28.48 4.08 -19.15
CA LEU A 55 -27.44 4.99 -19.64
C LEU A 55 -26.03 4.53 -19.22
N CYS A 56 -25.86 4.08 -17.97
CA CYS A 56 -24.60 3.51 -17.50
C CYS A 56 -24.22 2.25 -18.28
N ALA A 57 -25.17 1.35 -18.52
CA ALA A 57 -24.94 0.15 -19.33
C ALA A 57 -24.56 0.49 -20.78
N ASP A 58 -25.19 1.51 -21.37
CA ASP A 58 -24.84 2.00 -22.70
C ASP A 58 -23.42 2.58 -22.75
N PHE A 59 -22.97 3.24 -21.67
CA PHE A 59 -21.59 3.71 -21.57
C PHE A 59 -20.60 2.58 -21.36
N GLU A 60 -20.92 1.60 -20.52
CA GLU A 60 -20.10 0.38 -20.37
C GLU A 60 -19.94 -0.33 -21.73
N ALA A 61 -21.03 -0.51 -22.48
CA ALA A 61 -21.00 -1.12 -23.81
C ALA A 61 -20.21 -0.30 -24.84
N LYS A 62 -20.27 1.05 -24.77
CA LYS A 62 -19.45 1.93 -25.62
C LYS A 62 -17.96 1.81 -25.26
N ASN A 63 -17.63 1.79 -23.97
CA ASN A 63 -16.27 1.61 -23.51
C ASN A 63 -15.73 0.25 -23.93
N GLU A 64 -16.48 -0.83 -23.72
CA GLU A 64 -16.16 -2.17 -24.22
C GLU A 64 -15.94 -2.18 -25.74
N LYS A 65 -16.78 -1.50 -26.52
CA LYS A 65 -16.61 -1.41 -27.98
C LYS A 65 -15.38 -0.60 -28.41
N LEU A 66 -14.97 0.40 -27.64
CA LEU A 66 -13.80 1.23 -27.94
C LEU A 66 -12.51 0.54 -27.50
N LEU A 67 -12.50 0.05 -26.27
CA LEU A 67 -11.37 -0.55 -25.57
C LEU A 67 -11.13 -2.01 -26.04
N GLY A 68 -12.18 -2.76 -26.35
CA GLY A 68 -12.10 -4.13 -26.89
C GLY A 68 -11.62 -4.23 -28.34
N ARG A 69 -11.36 -3.09 -29.01
CA ARG A 69 -10.70 -3.07 -30.35
C ARG A 69 -9.19 -3.22 -30.27
N LEU A 70 -8.61 -2.98 -29.11
CA LEU A 70 -7.18 -3.12 -28.91
C LEU A 70 -6.84 -4.61 -28.81
N LEU A 71 -5.81 -5.01 -29.55
CA LEU A 71 -5.27 -6.36 -29.48
C LEU A 71 -4.69 -6.62 -28.06
N PRO A 72 -4.70 -7.86 -27.56
CA PRO A 72 -4.14 -8.20 -26.25
C PRO A 72 -2.70 -7.71 -26.05
N GLU A 73 -1.88 -7.74 -27.10
CA GLU A 73 -0.48 -7.29 -27.08
C GLU A 73 -0.38 -5.76 -26.94
N LEU A 74 -1.33 -5.02 -27.52
CA LEU A 74 -1.41 -3.57 -27.36
C LEU A 74 -1.93 -3.20 -25.98
N TRP A 75 -2.87 -3.97 -25.43
CA TRP A 75 -3.30 -3.81 -24.04
C TRP A 75 -2.16 -4.02 -23.07
N GLN A 76 -1.41 -5.12 -23.25
CA GLN A 76 -0.22 -5.42 -22.47
C GLN A 76 0.77 -4.26 -22.54
N LYS A 77 1.00 -3.72 -23.74
CA LYS A 77 1.88 -2.58 -23.95
C LYS A 77 1.35 -1.29 -23.30
N VAL A 78 0.06 -0.99 -23.40
CA VAL A 78 -0.57 0.17 -22.74
C VAL A 78 -0.41 0.08 -21.23
N VAL A 79 -0.66 -1.08 -20.66
CA VAL A 79 -0.56 -1.35 -19.21
C VAL A 79 0.91 -1.32 -18.74
N ASP A 80 1.83 -1.88 -19.52
CA ASP A 80 3.23 -2.01 -19.11
C ASP A 80 4.10 -0.77 -19.40
N GLU A 81 3.82 -0.06 -20.49
CA GLU A 81 4.68 1.03 -20.99
C GLU A 81 4.06 2.43 -20.86
N TYR A 82 2.72 2.55 -20.81
CA TYR A 82 2.05 3.85 -20.96
C TYR A 82 1.16 4.26 -19.80
N LEU A 83 0.78 3.33 -18.92
CA LEU A 83 -0.02 3.64 -17.73
C LEU A 83 0.84 3.45 -16.49
N ASP A 84 1.03 4.52 -15.73
CA ASP A 84 1.59 4.38 -14.41
C ASP A 84 0.59 3.64 -13.50
N GLN A 85 1.09 2.96 -12.47
CA GLN A 85 0.25 2.21 -11.53
C GLN A 85 -0.84 3.07 -10.89
N ASN A 86 -0.59 4.36 -10.73
CA ASN A 86 -1.58 5.30 -10.20
C ASN A 86 -2.71 5.57 -11.18
N ASP A 87 -2.40 5.74 -12.47
CA ASP A 87 -3.41 5.86 -13.52
C ASP A 87 -4.17 4.55 -13.69
N MET A 88 -3.54 3.40 -13.46
CA MET A 88 -4.21 2.10 -13.45
C MET A 88 -5.17 1.94 -12.28
N VAL A 89 -4.80 2.38 -11.07
CA VAL A 89 -5.70 2.38 -9.90
C VAL A 89 -6.90 3.29 -10.17
N ALA A 90 -6.67 4.49 -10.71
CA ALA A 90 -7.73 5.37 -11.16
C ALA A 90 -8.61 4.68 -12.22
N LEU A 91 -8.03 4.18 -13.31
CA LEU A 91 -8.73 3.56 -14.44
C LEU A 91 -9.50 2.30 -14.02
N ALA A 92 -8.94 1.43 -13.20
CA ALA A 92 -9.57 0.20 -12.74
C ALA A 92 -10.70 0.44 -11.71
N MET A 93 -10.60 1.52 -10.92
CA MET A 93 -11.76 2.01 -10.16
C MET A 93 -12.84 2.56 -11.08
N THR A 94 -12.48 3.14 -12.24
CA THR A 94 -13.40 3.85 -13.14
C THR A 94 -14.03 3.00 -14.26
N CYS A 95 -13.47 1.83 -14.58
CA CYS A 95 -13.85 1.07 -15.78
C CYS A 95 -13.83 -0.44 -15.50
N ARG A 96 -15.04 -1.03 -15.38
CA ARG A 96 -15.21 -2.49 -15.23
C ARG A 96 -14.48 -3.27 -16.33
N PHE A 97 -14.66 -2.84 -17.59
CA PHE A 97 -14.02 -3.49 -18.73
C PHE A 97 -12.49 -3.50 -18.63
N PHE A 98 -11.88 -2.38 -18.22
CA PHE A 98 -10.43 -2.30 -18.02
C PHE A 98 -9.96 -3.23 -16.89
N ARG A 99 -10.71 -3.27 -15.78
CA ARG A 99 -10.43 -4.17 -14.64
C ARG A 99 -10.49 -5.64 -15.06
N ASP A 100 -11.50 -6.02 -15.83
CA ASP A 100 -11.68 -7.41 -16.27
C ASP A 100 -10.60 -7.79 -17.30
N THR A 101 -10.28 -6.88 -18.24
CA THR A 101 -9.21 -7.05 -19.23
C THR A 101 -7.83 -7.19 -18.58
N THR A 102 -7.51 -6.39 -17.57
CA THR A 102 -6.23 -6.48 -16.86
C THR A 102 -6.10 -7.79 -16.07
N LYS A 103 -7.20 -8.26 -15.47
CA LYS A 103 -7.25 -9.58 -14.82
C LYS A 103 -6.97 -10.72 -15.81
N ASP A 104 -7.55 -10.66 -17.00
CA ASP A 104 -7.35 -11.66 -18.06
C ASP A 104 -5.90 -11.66 -18.59
N LEU A 105 -5.23 -10.52 -18.57
CA LEU A 105 -3.79 -10.40 -18.88
C LEU A 105 -2.87 -10.87 -17.74
N GLY A 106 -3.43 -11.41 -16.66
CA GLY A 106 -2.67 -11.82 -15.48
C GLY A 106 -2.09 -10.65 -14.68
N LYS A 107 -2.52 -9.42 -14.96
CA LYS A 107 -2.14 -8.22 -14.21
C LYS A 107 -3.14 -8.03 -13.08
N LYS A 108 -2.67 -8.18 -11.84
CA LYS A 108 -3.47 -7.91 -10.66
C LYS A 108 -3.48 -6.39 -10.42
N VAL A 109 -4.52 -5.70 -10.87
CA VAL A 109 -4.75 -4.31 -10.46
C VAL A 109 -5.48 -4.33 -9.13
N GLU A 110 -4.79 -3.95 -8.06
CA GLU A 110 -5.39 -3.83 -6.75
C GLU A 110 -6.25 -2.57 -6.73
N THR A 111 -7.57 -2.75 -6.86
CA THR A 111 -8.55 -1.66 -6.86
C THR A 111 -8.93 -1.18 -5.46
N ASN A 112 -8.32 -1.77 -4.43
CA ASN A 112 -8.58 -1.38 -3.06
C ASN A 112 -7.66 -0.20 -2.72
N LEU A 113 -8.26 0.89 -2.26
CA LEU A 113 -7.55 1.98 -1.58
C LEU A 113 -7.11 1.50 -0.18
N GLU A 114 -6.26 0.48 -0.15
CA GLU A 114 -5.61 0.00 1.07
C GLU A 114 -4.47 0.94 1.42
N ALA A 115 -4.34 1.23 2.72
CA ALA A 115 -3.35 2.17 3.24
C ALA A 115 -1.91 1.84 2.82
N GLY A 116 -1.52 0.56 2.88
CA GLY A 116 -0.18 0.11 2.50
C GLY A 116 0.15 0.42 1.04
N HIS A 117 -0.80 0.17 0.12
CA HIS A 117 -0.57 0.41 -1.29
C HIS A 117 -0.38 1.90 -1.61
N LEU A 118 -1.15 2.79 -0.98
CA LEU A 118 -1.02 4.23 -1.17
C LEU A 118 0.29 4.80 -0.61
N LEU A 119 0.81 4.21 0.47
CA LEU A 119 2.12 4.54 1.02
C LEU A 119 3.24 4.10 0.07
N ASP A 120 3.19 2.88 -0.46
CA ASP A 120 4.17 2.38 -1.45
C ASP A 120 4.20 3.25 -2.72
N LEU A 121 3.03 3.66 -3.21
CA LEU A 121 2.92 4.56 -4.36
C LEU A 121 3.52 5.95 -4.07
N ARG A 122 3.53 6.39 -2.81
CA ARG A 122 4.11 7.66 -2.41
C ARG A 122 5.60 7.61 -2.22
N ASP A 123 6.08 6.57 -1.57
CA ASP A 123 7.51 6.33 -1.38
C ASP A 123 8.21 6.17 -2.75
N SER A 124 7.49 5.68 -3.76
CA SER A 124 7.97 5.64 -5.14
C SER A 124 7.83 6.97 -5.91
N GLY A 125 7.23 8.01 -5.31
CA GLY A 125 7.05 9.34 -5.90
C GLY A 125 5.93 9.43 -6.94
N LYS A 126 5.00 8.48 -6.95
CA LYS A 126 4.05 8.29 -8.05
C LYS A 126 2.59 8.66 -7.74
N VAL A 127 2.25 8.98 -6.48
CA VAL A 127 0.84 9.25 -6.11
C VAL A 127 0.19 10.30 -7.00
N ALA A 128 -0.91 9.91 -7.65
CA ALA A 128 -1.74 10.83 -8.41
C ALA A 128 -2.55 11.76 -7.49
N SER A 129 -2.51 13.05 -7.77
CA SER A 129 -3.47 14.02 -7.22
C SER A 129 -4.72 14.05 -8.09
N HIS A 130 -5.86 13.59 -7.58
CA HIS A 130 -7.13 13.61 -8.30
C HIS A 130 -7.91 14.91 -8.08
N SER A 131 -8.56 15.42 -9.12
CA SER A 131 -9.35 16.66 -9.03
C SER A 131 -10.69 16.44 -8.31
N LEU A 132 -11.32 17.52 -7.85
CA LEU A 132 -12.72 17.48 -7.39
C LEU A 132 -13.67 16.93 -8.47
N GLY A 133 -13.37 17.21 -9.75
CA GLY A 133 -14.12 16.67 -10.88
C GLY A 133 -14.10 15.14 -10.92
N TRP A 134 -12.97 14.53 -10.58
CA TRP A 134 -12.84 13.09 -10.46
C TRP A 134 -13.66 12.53 -9.30
N PHE A 135 -13.57 13.13 -8.11
CA PHE A 135 -14.35 12.68 -6.94
C PHE A 135 -15.86 12.77 -7.19
N ARG A 136 -16.32 13.86 -7.83
CA ARG A 136 -17.71 14.01 -8.29
C ARG A 136 -18.12 12.88 -9.21
N TRP A 137 -17.30 12.62 -10.24
CA TRP A 137 -17.55 11.56 -11.19
C TRP A 137 -17.59 10.17 -10.53
N VAL A 138 -16.66 9.83 -9.63
CA VAL A 138 -16.68 8.54 -8.89
C VAL A 138 -17.95 8.39 -8.07
N CYS A 139 -18.33 9.41 -7.31
CA CYS A 139 -19.51 9.38 -6.46
C CYS A 139 -20.84 9.35 -7.24
N ASP A 140 -20.83 9.84 -8.48
CA ASP A 140 -22.01 9.86 -9.35
C ASP A 140 -22.09 8.61 -10.25
N THR A 141 -20.96 7.92 -10.49
CA THR A 141 -20.87 6.73 -11.36
C THR A 141 -21.03 5.42 -10.60
N PHE A 142 -20.47 5.32 -9.39
CA PHE A 142 -20.42 4.05 -8.65
C PHE A 142 -21.42 3.99 -7.50
N GLU A 143 -21.87 2.77 -7.21
CA GLU A 143 -22.55 2.49 -5.96
C GLU A 143 -21.55 2.62 -4.80
N ILE A 144 -21.76 3.64 -3.98
CA ILE A 144 -20.92 3.88 -2.80
C ILE A 144 -21.56 3.23 -1.59
N LEU A 145 -20.88 2.22 -1.05
CA LEU A 145 -21.35 1.49 0.11
C LEU A 145 -21.17 2.32 1.39
N ARG A 146 -22.14 2.21 2.30
CA ARG A 146 -22.08 2.88 3.61
C ARG A 146 -21.05 2.20 4.50
N GLY A 147 -20.39 3.00 5.34
CA GLY A 147 -19.39 2.53 6.31
C GLY A 147 -17.99 2.41 5.72
N PHE A 148 -17.25 1.42 6.20
CA PHE A 148 -15.88 1.03 5.84
C PHE A 148 -15.86 -0.51 5.66
N ARG A 149 -15.35 -1.07 4.55
CA ARG A 149 -15.28 -2.56 4.32
C ARG A 149 -14.20 -3.17 5.24
N CYS A 150 -14.24 -4.40 5.73
CA CYS A 150 -15.25 -5.40 6.16
C CYS A 150 -14.48 -6.44 7.02
N PRO A 151 -15.11 -7.19 7.95
CA PRO A 151 -14.44 -8.20 8.77
C PRO A 151 -13.79 -9.26 7.88
N ARG A 152 -12.56 -9.62 8.24
CA ARG A 152 -11.89 -10.90 7.97
C ARG A 152 -12.63 -11.80 6.95
N TRP A 153 -11.99 -12.03 5.81
CA TRP A 153 -12.34 -13.03 4.78
C TRP A 153 -13.52 -12.69 3.84
N GLU A 154 -13.38 -11.69 2.96
CA GLU A 154 -14.00 -11.70 1.62
C GLU A 154 -13.40 -10.56 0.76
N THR A 155 -12.75 -10.94 -0.34
CA THR A 155 -12.25 -10.00 -1.36
C THR A 155 -13.42 -9.52 -2.21
N ASP A 156 -14.13 -8.50 -1.75
CA ASP A 156 -15.13 -7.86 -2.59
C ASP A 156 -14.46 -6.93 -3.60
N ASN A 157 -14.10 -7.53 -4.73
CA ASN A 157 -13.54 -6.83 -5.87
C ASN A 157 -14.51 -5.74 -6.37
N GLY A 158 -14.11 -4.46 -6.26
CA GLY A 158 -14.73 -3.35 -6.99
C GLY A 158 -15.78 -2.52 -6.25
N ALA A 159 -15.78 -2.46 -4.91
CA ALA A 159 -16.63 -1.50 -4.20
C ALA A 159 -15.88 -0.41 -3.47
N VAL A 160 -16.44 0.79 -3.54
CA VAL A 160 -15.89 1.99 -2.93
C VAL A 160 -16.72 2.38 -1.71
N TYR A 161 -16.03 2.63 -0.60
CA TYR A 161 -16.65 2.98 0.68
C TYR A 161 -16.58 4.47 0.92
N LYS A 162 -17.64 5.02 1.50
CA LYS A 162 -17.67 6.43 1.88
C LYS A 162 -16.46 6.81 2.73
N GLY A 163 -16.19 6.03 3.79
CA GLY A 163 -15.08 6.32 4.70
C GLY A 163 -13.72 6.29 4.02
N THR A 164 -13.52 5.38 3.08
CA THR A 164 -12.25 5.26 2.34
C THR A 164 -12.01 6.45 1.40
N LEU A 165 -13.05 6.95 0.72
CA LEU A 165 -12.92 8.15 -0.11
C LEU A 165 -12.66 9.42 0.71
N VAL A 166 -13.30 9.55 1.89
CA VAL A 166 -13.03 10.66 2.81
C VAL A 166 -11.57 10.60 3.28
N ASN A 167 -11.09 9.42 3.69
CA ASN A 167 -9.70 9.25 4.10
C ASN A 167 -8.73 9.56 2.96
N TYR A 168 -9.03 9.10 1.73
CA TYR A 168 -8.21 9.38 0.56
C TYR A 168 -8.14 10.88 0.24
N ALA A 169 -9.27 11.59 0.34
CA ALA A 169 -9.28 13.04 0.16
C ALA A 169 -8.43 13.76 1.22
N ALA A 170 -8.46 13.29 2.47
CA ALA A 170 -7.63 13.82 3.55
C ALA A 170 -6.14 13.59 3.30
N TYR A 171 -5.77 12.38 2.86
CA TYR A 171 -4.41 12.04 2.47
C TYR A 171 -3.89 12.88 1.30
N GLN A 172 -4.72 13.12 0.28
CA GLN A 172 -4.31 13.92 -0.87
C GLN A 172 -4.10 15.41 -0.53
N GLY A 173 -4.61 15.88 0.62
CA GLY A 173 -4.39 17.24 1.09
C GLY A 173 -5.30 18.31 0.49
N SER A 174 -6.40 17.94 -0.18
CA SER A 174 -7.32 18.90 -0.80
C SER A 174 -8.53 19.21 0.11
N VAL A 175 -8.52 20.40 0.70
CA VAL A 175 -9.63 20.91 1.52
C VAL A 175 -10.92 21.04 0.70
N GLU A 176 -10.83 21.43 -0.58
CA GLU A 176 -11.99 21.59 -1.45
C GLU A 176 -12.76 20.26 -1.61
N ILE A 177 -12.03 19.16 -1.79
CA ILE A 177 -12.61 17.82 -1.93
C ILE A 177 -13.22 17.36 -0.61
N LEU A 178 -12.51 17.54 0.50
CA LEU A 178 -13.01 17.19 1.82
C LEU A 178 -14.29 17.95 2.16
N ARG A 179 -14.30 19.27 1.92
CA ARG A 179 -15.47 20.11 2.15
C ARG A 179 -16.67 19.61 1.35
N TRP A 180 -16.47 19.32 0.07
CA TRP A 180 -17.54 18.78 -0.78
C TRP A 180 -18.06 17.42 -0.30
N LEU A 181 -17.18 16.52 0.14
CA LEU A 181 -17.59 15.22 0.68
C LEU A 181 -18.37 15.36 2.00
N MET A 182 -17.93 16.23 2.89
CA MET A 182 -18.46 16.35 4.24
C MET A 182 -19.69 17.27 4.30
N GLU A 183 -19.62 18.46 3.73
CA GLU A 183 -20.69 19.48 3.80
C GLU A 183 -21.78 19.23 2.74
N ASP A 184 -21.41 19.02 1.47
CA ASP A 184 -22.41 18.87 0.39
C ASP A 184 -23.02 17.47 0.35
N LYS A 185 -22.19 16.42 0.49
CA LYS A 185 -22.66 15.03 0.45
C LYS A 185 -23.05 14.48 1.83
N GLY A 186 -22.68 15.15 2.93
CA GLY A 186 -23.01 14.73 4.29
C GLY A 186 -22.31 13.44 4.71
N TRP A 187 -21.08 13.21 4.24
CA TRP A 187 -20.31 12.02 4.61
C TRP A 187 -19.48 12.28 5.86
N GLU A 188 -19.46 11.30 6.76
CA GLU A 188 -18.80 11.41 8.06
C GLU A 188 -17.34 10.91 7.97
N THR A 189 -16.47 11.49 8.81
CA THR A 189 -15.13 10.97 9.06
C THR A 189 -15.19 9.68 9.87
N ASN A 190 -14.06 8.99 9.96
CA ASN A 190 -13.90 7.78 10.77
C ASN A 190 -12.56 7.82 11.51
N TRP A 191 -12.35 6.82 12.37
CA TRP A 191 -11.15 6.71 13.21
C TRP A 191 -9.82 6.69 12.43
N LYS A 192 -9.81 6.37 11.13
CA LYS A 192 -8.59 6.43 10.28
C LYS A 192 -8.38 7.77 9.58
N THR A 193 -9.36 8.67 9.58
CA THR A 193 -9.25 9.93 8.82
C THR A 193 -8.07 10.77 9.33
N GLY A 194 -7.78 10.75 10.64
CA GLY A 194 -6.65 11.44 11.25
C GLY A 194 -5.30 10.88 10.81
N GLU A 195 -5.13 9.56 10.83
CA GLU A 195 -3.95 8.86 10.32
C GLU A 195 -3.65 9.26 8.87
N TRP A 196 -4.67 9.22 8.00
CA TRP A 196 -4.51 9.54 6.58
C TRP A 196 -4.22 11.02 6.34
N ALA A 197 -4.87 11.92 7.08
CA ALA A 197 -4.55 13.35 7.05
C ALA A 197 -3.10 13.60 7.53
N GLY A 198 -2.67 12.88 8.57
CA GLY A 198 -1.28 12.88 9.06
C GLY A 198 -0.30 12.46 7.97
N TRP A 199 -0.53 11.33 7.31
CA TRP A 199 0.26 10.92 6.15
C TRP A 199 0.26 11.98 5.05
N GLY A 200 -0.87 12.64 4.78
CA GLY A 200 -0.96 13.70 3.78
C GLY A 200 -0.18 14.97 4.14
N GLY A 201 -0.11 15.31 5.44
CA GLY A 201 0.68 16.43 5.96
C GLY A 201 0.15 17.82 5.61
N SER A 202 -1.02 17.93 4.98
CA SER A 202 -1.61 19.23 4.61
C SER A 202 -2.17 19.94 5.84
N ILE A 203 -1.55 21.06 6.22
CA ILE A 203 -1.99 21.88 7.35
C ILE A 203 -3.42 22.35 7.16
N GLU A 204 -3.78 22.78 5.95
CA GLU A 204 -5.13 23.27 5.64
C GLU A 204 -6.20 22.18 5.85
N VAL A 205 -5.86 20.92 5.54
CA VAL A 205 -6.74 19.78 5.82
C VAL A 205 -6.86 19.52 7.31
N LEU A 206 -5.74 19.54 8.04
CA LEU A 206 -5.75 19.33 9.49
C LEU A 206 -6.53 20.43 10.22
N GLU A 207 -6.38 21.70 9.81
CA GLU A 207 -7.17 22.84 10.27
C GLU A 207 -8.66 22.66 9.97
N HIS A 208 -9.01 22.20 8.77
CA HIS A 208 -10.41 21.97 8.41
C HIS A 208 -11.05 20.85 9.25
N LEU A 209 -10.32 19.76 9.47
CA LEU A 209 -10.76 18.64 10.31
C LEU A 209 -10.91 19.06 11.78
N GLU A 210 -9.95 19.83 12.31
CA GLU A 210 -10.03 20.43 13.66
C GLU A 210 -11.27 21.33 13.77
N PHE A 211 -11.46 22.25 12.82
CA PHE A 211 -12.60 23.16 12.83
C PHE A 211 -13.94 22.42 12.87
N ILE A 212 -14.06 21.34 12.09
CA ILE A 212 -15.28 20.51 12.07
C ILE A 212 -15.47 19.79 13.41
N THR A 213 -14.39 19.29 14.03
CA THR A 213 -14.47 18.61 15.34
C THR A 213 -14.85 19.57 16.47
N THR A 214 -14.36 20.82 16.43
CA THR A 214 -14.55 21.81 17.50
C THR A 214 -15.86 22.60 17.36
N ASN A 215 -16.25 22.97 16.13
CA ASN A 215 -17.36 23.93 15.88
C ASN A 215 -18.56 23.34 15.10
N GLY A 216 -18.51 22.08 14.69
CA GLY A 216 -19.52 21.48 13.81
C GLY A 216 -20.91 21.32 14.45
N HIS A 217 -21.94 21.93 13.83
CA HIS A 217 -23.35 21.57 14.02
C HIS A 217 -23.68 20.12 13.62
N LEU A 218 -22.79 19.50 12.85
CA LEU A 218 -22.71 18.07 12.60
C LEU A 218 -21.80 17.48 13.66
N SER A 219 -22.30 17.24 14.88
CA SER A 219 -21.51 16.54 15.90
C SER A 219 -21.20 15.13 15.35
N VAL A 220 -20.04 14.95 14.75
CA VAL A 220 -19.53 13.62 14.40
C VAL A 220 -19.15 13.00 15.73
N LYS A 221 -20.07 12.25 16.34
CA LYS A 221 -19.79 11.51 17.57
C LYS A 221 -18.62 10.56 17.31
N GLY A 222 -17.44 10.90 17.81
CA GLY A 222 -16.32 9.96 17.95
C GLY A 222 -15.17 10.07 16.95
N TYR A 223 -15.01 11.17 16.21
CA TYR A 223 -13.75 11.46 15.51
C TYR A 223 -12.93 12.49 16.30
N GLU A 224 -11.73 12.09 16.69
CA GLU A 224 -10.71 12.94 17.31
C GLU A 224 -9.36 12.58 16.70
N PHE A 225 -8.41 13.53 16.68
CA PHE A 225 -7.04 13.19 16.34
C PHE A 225 -6.46 12.29 17.44
N ASP A 226 -6.08 11.09 17.06
CA ASP A 226 -5.43 10.12 17.92
C ASP A 226 -3.94 9.98 17.57
N ARG A 227 -3.26 9.09 18.28
CA ARG A 227 -1.83 8.81 18.07
C ARG A 227 -1.48 8.44 16.63
N MET A 228 -2.42 7.87 15.88
CA MET A 228 -2.18 7.46 14.49
C MET A 228 -2.01 8.66 13.57
N ALA A 229 -2.64 9.80 13.88
CA ALA A 229 -2.41 11.05 13.15
C ALA A 229 -0.95 11.54 13.31
N CYS A 230 -0.43 11.49 14.54
CA CYS A 230 0.97 11.79 14.82
C CYS A 230 1.92 10.80 14.13
N SER A 231 1.67 9.49 14.28
CA SER A 231 2.48 8.46 13.64
C SER A 231 2.48 8.59 12.12
N GLY A 232 1.33 8.90 11.50
CA GLY A 232 1.24 9.13 10.07
C GLY A 232 2.05 10.35 9.59
N ALA A 233 1.93 11.48 10.29
CA ALA A 233 2.73 12.67 9.99
C ALA A 233 4.23 12.44 10.19
N ALA A 234 4.60 11.67 11.23
CA ALA A 234 5.97 11.28 11.50
C ALA A 234 6.54 10.38 10.40
N GLN A 235 5.79 9.37 9.96
CA GLN A 235 6.19 8.42 8.92
C GLN A 235 6.56 9.08 7.60
N GLN A 236 5.87 10.17 7.25
CA GLN A 236 6.04 10.90 5.99
C GLN A 236 6.90 12.17 6.16
N GLY A 237 7.47 12.40 7.34
CA GLY A 237 8.41 13.49 7.57
C GLY A 237 7.75 14.87 7.67
N HIS A 238 6.45 14.93 7.92
CA HIS A 238 5.66 16.16 7.97
C HIS A 238 5.79 16.86 9.32
N LEU A 239 6.96 17.46 9.54
CA LEU A 239 7.27 18.15 10.80
C LEU A 239 6.27 19.28 11.14
N GLU A 240 5.84 20.07 10.18
CA GLU A 240 4.87 21.14 10.43
C GLU A 240 3.49 20.60 10.80
N ALA A 241 3.07 19.47 10.20
CA ALA A 241 1.83 18.80 10.57
C ALA A 241 1.90 18.24 12.00
N LEU A 242 3.03 17.66 12.40
CA LEU A 242 3.27 17.24 13.78
C LEU A 242 3.22 18.42 14.76
N LYS A 243 3.84 19.55 14.43
CA LYS A 243 3.78 20.77 15.26
C LYS A 243 2.34 21.27 15.39
N PHE A 244 1.57 21.26 14.30
CA PHE A 244 0.14 21.61 14.33
C PHE A 244 -0.64 20.69 15.27
N LEU A 245 -0.53 19.37 15.07
CA LEU A 245 -1.21 18.35 15.89
C LEU A 245 -0.83 18.49 17.37
N ARG A 246 0.42 18.85 17.66
CA ARG A 246 0.90 19.06 19.02
C ARG A 246 0.51 20.41 19.64
N GLY A 247 0.16 21.39 18.81
CA GLY A 247 -0.35 22.69 19.25
C GLY A 247 -1.84 22.72 19.57
N LEU A 248 -2.57 21.63 19.34
CA LEU A 248 -4.01 21.51 19.68
C LEU A 248 -4.25 21.59 21.20
N ASP A 249 -5.49 21.89 21.59
CA ASP A 249 -5.94 21.87 22.99
C ASP A 249 -7.19 20.96 23.16
N PRO A 250 -7.04 19.75 23.73
CA PRO A 250 -5.80 19.17 24.24
C PRO A 250 -4.84 18.75 23.10
N PRO A 251 -3.53 18.69 23.35
CA PRO A 251 -2.57 18.26 22.34
C PRO A 251 -2.80 16.82 21.86
N CYS A 252 -2.67 16.58 20.55
CA CYS A 252 -2.84 15.24 19.99
C CYS A 252 -1.89 14.23 20.67
N PRO A 253 -2.38 13.09 21.18
CA PRO A 253 -1.55 12.11 21.85
C PRO A 253 -0.50 11.51 20.89
N TRP A 254 0.61 11.05 21.46
CA TRP A 254 1.63 10.25 20.78
C TRP A 254 2.10 9.13 21.70
N ASP A 255 2.81 8.16 21.15
CA ASP A 255 3.47 7.07 21.87
C ASP A 255 4.72 6.60 21.09
N GLU A 256 5.29 5.47 21.47
CA GLU A 256 6.51 4.90 20.87
C GLU A 256 6.35 4.70 19.35
N GLU A 257 5.14 4.39 18.88
CA GLU A 257 4.84 4.19 17.46
C GLU A 257 5.10 5.46 16.63
N THR A 258 5.04 6.65 17.23
CA THR A 258 5.34 7.91 16.54
C THR A 258 6.84 8.05 16.25
N CYS A 259 7.72 7.66 17.18
CA CYS A 259 9.17 7.61 16.92
C CYS A 259 9.52 6.50 15.93
N ASP A 260 8.91 5.32 16.09
CA ASP A 260 9.07 4.19 15.17
C ASP A 260 8.73 4.58 13.73
N ALA A 261 7.62 5.29 13.54
CA ALA A 261 7.19 5.80 12.25
C ALA A 261 8.18 6.81 11.65
N ALA A 262 8.63 7.80 12.43
CA ALA A 262 9.64 8.76 11.97
C ALA A 262 10.92 8.07 11.49
N VAL A 263 11.35 7.06 12.24
CA VAL A 263 12.53 6.27 11.93
C VAL A 263 12.31 5.39 10.71
N TRP A 264 11.15 4.76 10.56
CA TRP A 264 10.82 3.95 9.39
C TRP A 264 10.94 4.75 8.08
N GLY A 265 10.46 6.00 8.08
CA GLY A 265 10.62 6.94 6.96
C GLY A 265 12.02 7.56 6.84
N GLY A 266 12.93 7.33 7.79
CA GLY A 266 14.29 7.91 7.79
C GLY A 266 14.32 9.41 8.12
N HIS A 267 13.29 9.94 8.78
CA HIS A 267 13.11 11.37 9.01
C HIS A 267 13.81 11.86 10.29
N LEU A 268 15.15 11.98 10.22
CA LEU A 268 15.97 12.38 11.37
C LEU A 268 15.57 13.73 11.99
N GLU A 269 15.16 14.71 11.19
CA GLU A 269 14.75 16.03 11.71
C GLU A 269 13.44 15.96 12.50
N VAL A 270 12.51 15.09 12.09
CA VAL A 270 11.29 14.82 12.87
C VAL A 270 11.66 14.18 14.20
N LEU A 271 12.54 13.18 14.18
CA LEU A 271 12.98 12.48 15.39
C LEU A 271 13.70 13.41 16.39
N LYS A 272 14.56 14.30 15.90
CA LYS A 272 15.18 15.35 16.72
C LYS A 272 14.14 16.26 17.36
N TRP A 273 13.13 16.68 16.60
CA TRP A 273 12.05 17.52 17.13
C TRP A 273 11.22 16.79 18.17
N LEU A 274 10.83 15.53 17.92
CA LEU A 274 10.10 14.68 18.87
C LEU A 274 10.87 14.50 20.19
N ARG A 275 12.20 14.38 20.11
CA ARG A 275 13.05 14.23 21.28
C ARG A 275 13.24 15.53 22.08
N ALA A 276 13.07 16.68 21.45
CA ALA A 276 13.19 17.99 22.10
C ALA A 276 11.91 18.44 22.85
N GLN A 277 10.84 17.64 22.83
CA GLN A 277 9.56 17.95 23.47
C GLN A 277 9.60 17.70 24.98
N ASP A 278 8.63 18.27 25.71
CA ASP A 278 8.46 18.08 27.15
C ASP A 278 7.01 17.64 27.48
N PRO A 279 6.77 16.38 27.88
CA PRO A 279 7.74 15.29 27.91
C PRO A 279 8.16 14.86 26.48
N PRO A 280 9.36 14.30 26.31
CA PRO A 280 9.80 13.80 25.01
C PRO A 280 8.92 12.63 24.56
N CYS A 281 8.74 12.47 23.25
CA CYS A 281 8.10 11.29 22.69
C CYS A 281 8.86 10.03 23.17
N PRO A 282 8.18 9.00 23.70
CA PRO A 282 8.85 7.79 24.12
C PRO A 282 9.38 7.02 22.91
N TRP A 283 10.37 6.17 23.15
CA TRP A 283 10.94 5.22 22.20
C TRP A 283 11.24 3.90 22.91
N ASP A 284 11.41 2.83 22.16
CA ASP A 284 11.81 1.51 22.66
C ASP A 284 12.79 0.83 21.69
N GLU A 285 13.06 -0.47 21.89
CA GLU A 285 13.96 -1.24 21.04
C GLU A 285 13.51 -1.26 19.57
N LYS A 286 12.20 -1.19 19.30
CA LYS A 286 11.64 -1.21 17.94
C LYS A 286 12.08 0.01 17.14
N THR A 287 12.31 1.13 17.81
CA THR A 287 12.83 2.34 17.15
C THR A 287 14.19 2.03 16.52
N CYS A 288 15.10 1.32 17.22
CA CYS A 288 16.35 0.87 16.61
C CYS A 288 16.15 -0.25 15.56
N GLU A 289 15.22 -1.19 15.80
CA GLU A 289 14.90 -2.27 14.87
C GLU A 289 14.45 -1.73 13.50
N ASN A 290 13.51 -0.78 13.49
CA ASN A 290 12.98 -0.16 12.28
C ASN A 290 14.05 0.62 11.51
N ALA A 291 14.92 1.35 12.21
CA ALA A 291 16.06 2.03 11.58
C ALA A 291 17.00 1.03 10.90
N ALA A 292 17.23 -0.09 11.59
CA ALA A 292 18.11 -1.16 11.15
C ALA A 292 17.53 -1.89 9.93
N GLU A 293 16.24 -2.23 9.96
CA GLU A 293 15.52 -2.89 8.86
C GLU A 293 15.52 -2.06 7.58
N ARG A 294 15.40 -0.73 7.70
CA ARG A 294 15.36 0.20 6.57
C ARG A 294 16.74 0.72 6.15
N GLY A 295 17.79 0.38 6.89
CA GLY A 295 19.16 0.74 6.54
C GLY A 295 19.56 2.17 6.88
N HIS A 296 18.78 2.87 7.71
CA HIS A 296 18.97 4.27 8.09
C HIS A 296 20.10 4.43 9.13
N LEU A 297 21.34 4.24 8.67
CA LEU A 297 22.55 4.22 9.51
C LEU A 297 22.81 5.56 10.23
N ASP A 298 22.50 6.68 9.60
CA ASP A 298 22.62 8.02 10.18
C ASP A 298 21.64 8.22 11.35
N VAL A 299 20.41 7.73 11.20
CA VAL A 299 19.39 7.70 12.27
C VAL A 299 19.87 6.84 13.44
N LEU A 300 20.38 5.62 13.17
CA LEU A 300 20.96 4.75 14.22
C LEU A 300 22.12 5.41 14.97
N LYS A 301 23.03 6.07 14.26
CA LYS A 301 24.13 6.82 14.88
C LYS A 301 23.62 7.92 15.79
N TRP A 302 22.59 8.65 15.35
CA TRP A 302 22.00 9.71 16.16
C TRP A 302 21.28 9.16 17.39
N LEU A 303 20.46 8.11 17.23
CA LEU A 303 19.77 7.40 18.32
C LEU A 303 20.76 6.92 19.39
N ARG A 304 21.92 6.41 18.94
CA ARG A 304 22.95 5.91 19.85
C ARG A 304 23.70 7.01 20.60
N ALA A 305 23.73 8.23 20.08
CA ALA A 305 24.38 9.37 20.70
C ALA A 305 23.52 10.08 21.76
N GLN A 306 22.27 9.65 21.97
CA GLN A 306 21.34 10.24 22.94
C GLN A 306 21.67 9.83 24.38
N ASP A 307 21.14 10.59 25.36
CA ASP A 307 21.25 10.30 26.79
C ASP A 307 19.86 10.29 27.47
N PRO A 308 19.38 9.13 27.96
CA PRO A 308 19.92 7.80 27.71
C PRO A 308 19.82 7.43 26.21
N PRO A 309 20.70 6.55 25.70
CA PRO A 309 20.62 6.10 24.32
C PRO A 309 19.36 5.26 24.11
N CYS A 310 18.81 5.28 22.90
CA CYS A 310 17.73 4.38 22.51
C CYS A 310 18.18 2.92 22.73
N PRO A 311 17.35 2.08 23.38
CA PRO A 311 17.72 0.69 23.60
C PRO A 311 17.77 -0.07 22.28
N TRP A 312 18.54 -1.16 22.27
CA TRP A 312 18.64 -2.10 21.15
C TRP A 312 18.78 -3.52 21.71
N ASP A 313 18.50 -4.52 20.88
CA ASP A 313 18.77 -5.92 21.22
C ASP A 313 19.17 -6.76 19.98
N ALA A 314 19.14 -8.09 20.10
CA ALA A 314 19.53 -9.00 19.02
C ALA A 314 18.59 -8.96 17.80
N THR A 315 17.34 -8.50 17.95
CA THR A 315 16.39 -8.25 16.87
C THR A 315 16.89 -7.12 15.97
N THR A 316 17.55 -6.08 16.51
CA THR A 316 18.10 -4.96 15.72
C THR A 316 19.07 -5.46 14.65
N CYS A 317 20.01 -6.35 15.02
CA CYS A 317 20.88 -7.00 14.04
C CYS A 317 20.09 -7.91 13.08
N SER A 318 19.07 -8.60 13.57
CA SER A 318 18.27 -9.53 12.76
C SER A 318 17.48 -8.81 11.67
N TRP A 319 16.92 -7.65 11.96
CA TRP A 319 16.23 -6.81 10.99
C TRP A 319 17.17 -6.12 10.01
N ALA A 320 18.33 -5.62 10.46
CA ALA A 320 19.38 -5.16 9.53
C ALA A 320 19.82 -6.26 8.56
N ALA A 321 19.90 -7.50 9.05
CA ALA A 321 20.22 -8.65 8.22
C ALA A 321 19.09 -8.96 7.21
N LYS A 322 17.83 -8.87 7.65
CA LYS A 322 16.65 -9.04 6.78
C LYS A 322 16.63 -8.05 5.62
N GLY A 323 16.91 -6.77 5.88
CA GLY A 323 16.98 -5.72 4.85
C GLY A 323 18.28 -5.73 4.02
N GLY A 324 19.22 -6.61 4.32
CA GLY A 324 20.48 -6.71 3.58
C GLY A 324 21.47 -5.59 3.88
N HIS A 325 21.31 -4.87 4.98
CA HIS A 325 22.06 -3.66 5.29
C HIS A 325 23.40 -3.97 5.96
N LEU A 326 24.35 -4.48 5.18
CA LEU A 326 25.68 -4.90 5.65
C LEU A 326 26.45 -3.78 6.38
N GLU A 327 26.38 -2.54 5.90
CA GLU A 327 27.08 -1.41 6.54
C GLU A 327 26.47 -1.06 7.92
N VAL A 328 25.16 -1.25 8.09
CA VAL A 328 24.51 -1.13 9.40
C VAL A 328 25.02 -2.21 10.35
N LEU A 329 25.07 -3.48 9.90
CA LEU A 329 25.60 -4.58 10.71
C LEU A 329 27.06 -4.39 11.12
N LYS A 330 27.92 -3.92 10.20
CA LYS A 330 29.31 -3.58 10.51
C LYS A 330 29.39 -2.48 11.57
N TRP A 331 28.57 -1.43 11.44
CA TRP A 331 28.55 -0.35 12.41
C TRP A 331 28.04 -0.80 13.79
N LEU A 332 26.94 -1.57 13.84
CA LEU A 332 26.38 -2.15 15.06
C LEU A 332 27.40 -3.04 15.77
N ARG A 333 28.20 -3.80 15.00
CA ARG A 333 29.23 -4.67 15.54
C ARG A 333 30.45 -3.92 16.09
N ALA A 334 30.73 -2.71 15.59
CA ALA A 334 31.83 -1.88 16.04
C ALA A 334 31.54 -1.09 17.33
N GLN A 335 30.32 -1.18 17.88
CA GLN A 335 29.91 -0.45 19.09
C GLN A 335 30.51 -1.07 20.35
N ASN A 336 30.52 -0.30 21.46
CA ASN A 336 31.01 -0.76 22.76
C ASN A 336 29.97 -0.48 23.88
N PRO A 337 29.28 -1.50 24.43
CA PRO A 337 29.30 -2.89 23.99
C PRO A 337 28.69 -3.04 22.58
N PRO A 338 29.07 -4.08 21.81
CA PRO A 338 28.49 -4.32 20.50
C PRO A 338 27.02 -4.68 20.63
N CYS A 339 26.21 -4.32 19.63
CA CYS A 339 24.83 -4.79 19.56
C CYS A 339 24.85 -6.34 19.55
N PRO A 340 24.05 -7.00 20.40
CA PRO A 340 23.99 -8.45 20.39
C PRO A 340 23.42 -8.95 19.04
N TRP A 341 23.75 -10.18 18.70
CA TRP A 341 23.15 -10.91 17.57
C TRP A 341 22.81 -12.33 18.02
N GLY A 342 22.01 -13.03 17.22
CA GLY A 342 21.56 -14.38 17.56
C GLY A 342 21.33 -15.25 16.34
N LYS A 343 20.85 -16.47 16.57
CA LYS A 343 20.57 -17.45 15.51
C LYS A 343 19.59 -16.94 14.45
N TRP A 344 18.70 -16.03 14.85
CA TRP A 344 17.73 -15.38 13.98
C TRP A 344 18.37 -14.41 13.00
N THR A 345 19.53 -13.83 13.34
CA THR A 345 20.23 -12.90 12.44
C THR A 345 20.66 -13.57 11.14
N CYS A 346 21.19 -14.80 11.21
CA CYS A 346 21.48 -15.58 9.99
C CYS A 346 20.22 -16.02 9.26
N ALA A 347 19.15 -16.41 9.97
CA ALA A 347 17.90 -16.83 9.33
C ALA A 347 17.22 -15.67 8.58
N GLN A 348 17.21 -14.47 9.16
CA GLN A 348 16.65 -13.27 8.55
C GLN A 348 17.47 -12.79 7.34
N ALA A 349 18.81 -12.86 7.40
CA ALA A 349 19.65 -12.61 6.21
C ALA A 349 19.24 -13.50 5.03
N VAL A 350 18.93 -14.76 5.32
CA VAL A 350 18.51 -15.74 4.33
C VAL A 350 17.09 -15.48 3.83
N GLU A 351 16.16 -15.16 4.72
CA GLU A 351 14.77 -14.81 4.38
C GLU A 351 14.72 -13.60 3.44
N GLY A 352 15.59 -12.60 3.64
CA GLY A 352 15.75 -11.47 2.72
C GLY A 352 16.56 -11.78 1.44
N GLY A 353 17.10 -13.00 1.29
CA GLY A 353 17.90 -13.40 0.13
C GLY A 353 19.33 -12.84 0.10
N HIS A 354 19.85 -12.34 1.22
CA HIS A 354 21.13 -11.62 1.31
C HIS A 354 22.31 -12.55 1.67
N LEU A 355 22.80 -13.32 0.68
CA LEU A 355 23.91 -14.26 0.85
C LEU A 355 25.24 -13.59 1.24
N ASP A 356 25.49 -12.37 0.77
CA ASP A 356 26.66 -11.57 1.11
C ASP A 356 26.68 -11.19 2.60
N VAL A 357 25.54 -10.79 3.15
CA VAL A 357 25.36 -10.55 4.59
C VAL A 357 25.60 -11.83 5.38
N LEU A 358 25.00 -12.95 4.96
CA LEU A 358 25.22 -14.25 5.62
C LEU A 358 26.71 -14.64 5.63
N LYS A 359 27.41 -14.50 4.50
CA LYS A 359 28.86 -14.77 4.41
C LYS A 359 29.65 -13.89 5.38
N TRP A 360 29.33 -12.59 5.45
CA TRP A 360 30.00 -11.68 6.38
C TRP A 360 29.74 -12.06 7.84
N LEU A 361 28.50 -12.37 8.22
CA LEU A 361 28.11 -12.81 9.57
C LEU A 361 28.88 -14.06 10.01
N ARG A 362 29.14 -14.98 9.08
CA ARG A 362 29.87 -16.22 9.33
C ARG A 362 31.39 -16.06 9.36
N ALA A 363 31.92 -14.96 8.83
CA ALA A 363 33.33 -14.62 8.87
C ALA A 363 33.76 -13.89 10.16
N GLN A 364 32.83 -13.59 11.08
CA GLN A 364 33.10 -12.87 12.33
C GLN A 364 33.72 -13.77 13.41
N GLU A 365 34.33 -13.15 14.43
CA GLU A 365 34.88 -13.85 15.59
C GLU A 365 34.25 -13.33 16.91
N PRO A 366 33.49 -14.17 17.65
CA PRO A 366 32.96 -15.48 17.25
C PRO A 366 31.94 -15.32 16.11
N PRO A 367 31.76 -16.35 15.26
CA PRO A 367 30.88 -16.24 14.12
C PRO A 367 29.43 -16.22 14.58
N CYS A 368 28.57 -15.45 13.90
CA CYS A 368 27.15 -15.37 14.26
C CYS A 368 26.53 -16.78 14.25
N PRO A 369 25.84 -17.20 15.33
CA PRO A 369 25.25 -18.53 15.38
C PRO A 369 24.17 -18.69 14.30
N TRP A 370 23.97 -19.92 13.84
CA TRP A 370 22.86 -20.32 12.98
C TRP A 370 22.11 -21.50 13.63
N SER A 371 20.93 -21.84 13.10
CA SER A 371 20.15 -23.00 13.54
C SER A 371 19.43 -23.65 12.36
N THR A 372 18.64 -24.71 12.62
CA THR A 372 17.81 -25.36 11.59
C THR A 372 16.91 -24.36 10.86
N SER A 373 16.44 -23.34 11.57
CA SER A 373 15.71 -22.19 11.03
C SER A 373 16.40 -21.51 9.84
N THR A 374 17.74 -21.43 9.82
CA THR A 374 18.47 -20.81 8.68
C THR A 374 18.30 -21.62 7.40
N CYS A 375 18.36 -22.95 7.47
CA CYS A 375 18.08 -23.82 6.33
C CYS A 375 16.59 -23.77 5.96
N SER A 376 15.69 -23.76 6.96
CA SER A 376 14.25 -23.71 6.71
C SER A 376 13.82 -22.41 6.02
N SER A 377 14.33 -21.24 6.43
CA SER A 377 14.09 -19.97 5.74
C SER A 377 14.64 -19.97 4.31
N ALA A 378 15.81 -20.58 4.08
CA ALA A 378 16.35 -20.72 2.71
C ALA A 378 15.44 -21.58 1.82
N ALA A 379 14.84 -22.61 2.42
CA ALA A 379 13.94 -23.51 1.74
C ALA A 379 12.58 -22.85 1.45
N GLU A 380 12.04 -22.09 2.40
CA GLU A 380 10.81 -21.32 2.26
C GLU A 380 10.90 -20.28 1.14
N GLY A 381 12.01 -19.54 1.06
CA GLY A 381 12.24 -18.52 0.02
C GLY A 381 12.78 -19.08 -1.31
N GLY A 382 12.96 -20.40 -1.42
CA GLY A 382 13.41 -21.04 -2.65
C GLY A 382 14.88 -20.79 -2.98
N HIS A 383 15.69 -20.38 -2.01
CA HIS A 383 17.08 -19.95 -2.19
C HIS A 383 18.05 -21.14 -2.26
N LEU A 384 17.95 -21.92 -3.35
CA LEU A 384 18.75 -23.13 -3.56
C LEU A 384 20.28 -22.90 -3.47
N GLU A 385 20.78 -21.79 -4.02
CA GLU A 385 22.22 -21.48 -3.96
C GLU A 385 22.70 -21.19 -2.53
N VAL A 386 21.84 -20.60 -1.69
CA VAL A 386 22.13 -20.41 -0.26
C VAL A 386 22.17 -21.75 0.46
N LEU A 387 21.24 -22.67 0.18
CA LEU A 387 21.26 -24.03 0.74
C LEU A 387 22.52 -24.82 0.36
N LYS A 388 22.95 -24.74 -0.92
CA LYS A 388 24.22 -25.34 -1.37
C LYS A 388 25.40 -24.76 -0.60
N TRP A 389 25.44 -23.45 -0.43
CA TRP A 389 26.51 -22.77 0.31
C TRP A 389 26.52 -23.16 1.80
N LEU A 390 25.35 -23.21 2.46
CA LEU A 390 25.18 -23.62 3.85
C LEU A 390 25.64 -25.07 4.08
N ARG A 391 25.37 -25.96 3.12
CA ARG A 391 25.78 -27.37 3.16
C ARG A 391 27.29 -27.57 3.00
N ALA A 392 27.96 -26.65 2.30
CA ALA A 392 29.41 -26.68 2.09
C ALA A 392 30.22 -26.16 3.30
N GLN A 393 29.59 -25.62 4.34
CA GLN A 393 30.26 -25.11 5.53
C GLN A 393 30.73 -26.23 6.47
N ILE A 394 31.69 -25.91 7.35
CA ILE A 394 32.23 -26.84 8.37
C ILE A 394 32.16 -26.19 9.76
N PRO A 395 31.38 -26.74 10.73
CA PRO A 395 30.33 -27.74 10.50
C PRO A 395 29.22 -27.18 9.60
N PRO A 396 28.50 -28.04 8.85
CA PRO A 396 27.41 -27.60 8.00
C PRO A 396 26.26 -27.05 8.85
N CYS A 397 25.49 -26.11 8.31
CA CYS A 397 24.29 -25.63 8.98
C CYS A 397 23.33 -26.81 9.18
N PRO A 398 22.80 -27.02 10.40
CA PRO A 398 21.85 -28.10 10.64
C PRO A 398 20.56 -27.85 9.85
N TRP A 399 19.87 -28.94 9.50
CA TRP A 399 18.52 -28.93 8.94
C TRP A 399 17.67 -29.97 9.66
N ASP A 400 16.35 -29.90 9.49
CA ASP A 400 15.42 -30.88 10.03
C ASP A 400 14.21 -31.05 9.09
N TRP A 401 13.18 -31.76 9.54
CA TRP A 401 11.98 -32.02 8.76
C TRP A 401 11.17 -30.76 8.39
N TRP A 402 11.39 -29.64 9.09
CA TRP A 402 10.80 -28.35 8.71
C TRP A 402 11.40 -27.84 7.41
N THR A 403 12.68 -28.08 7.15
CA THR A 403 13.33 -27.58 5.92
C THR A 403 12.63 -28.09 4.65
N CYS A 404 12.25 -29.38 4.60
CA CYS A 404 11.46 -29.92 3.49
C CYS A 404 10.01 -29.40 3.49
N ARG A 405 9.41 -29.19 4.67
CA ARG A 405 8.05 -28.67 4.83
C ARG A 405 7.95 -27.23 4.31
N GLU A 406 8.92 -26.39 4.66
CA GLU A 406 8.99 -24.99 4.21
C GLU A 406 9.22 -24.88 2.70
N ALA A 407 10.06 -25.74 2.10
CA ALA A 407 10.18 -25.82 0.64
C ALA A 407 8.84 -26.15 -0.04
N ALA A 408 8.02 -27.00 0.58
CA ALA A 408 6.70 -27.36 0.08
C ALA A 408 5.67 -26.24 0.28
N GLN A 409 5.73 -25.56 1.43
CA GLN A 409 4.93 -24.36 1.74
C GLN A 409 5.22 -23.21 0.77
N GLY A 410 6.49 -22.92 0.47
CA GLY A 410 6.89 -21.87 -0.49
C GLY A 410 6.73 -22.25 -1.96
N GLY A 411 6.32 -23.49 -2.26
CA GLY A 411 6.07 -23.91 -3.64
C GLY A 411 7.32 -24.31 -4.44
N HIS A 412 8.46 -24.49 -3.78
CA HIS A 412 9.78 -24.65 -4.40
C HIS A 412 10.17 -26.12 -4.63
N LEU A 413 9.59 -26.72 -5.68
CA LEU A 413 9.81 -28.13 -6.03
C LEU A 413 11.30 -28.49 -6.26
N GLU A 414 12.06 -27.63 -6.93
CA GLU A 414 13.48 -27.91 -7.22
C GLU A 414 14.35 -27.92 -5.95
N VAL A 415 14.00 -27.08 -4.95
CA VAL A 415 14.64 -27.14 -3.62
C VAL A 415 14.31 -28.47 -2.94
N LEU A 416 13.05 -28.88 -2.98
CA LEU A 416 12.62 -30.15 -2.35
C LEU A 416 13.31 -31.36 -3.00
N LYS A 417 13.41 -31.41 -4.33
CA LYS A 417 14.18 -32.44 -5.07
C LYS A 417 15.65 -32.45 -4.65
N TRP A 418 16.27 -31.27 -4.58
CA TRP A 418 17.68 -31.15 -4.20
C TRP A 418 17.93 -31.61 -2.76
N LEU A 419 17.07 -31.23 -1.81
CA LEU A 419 17.15 -31.65 -0.40
C LEU A 419 17.05 -33.17 -0.25
N ARG A 420 16.23 -33.82 -1.08
CA ARG A 420 16.06 -35.28 -1.12
C ARG A 420 17.24 -36.01 -1.76
N ALA A 421 17.97 -35.36 -2.66
CA ALA A 421 19.14 -35.93 -3.32
C ALA A 421 20.44 -35.85 -2.48
N GLN A 422 20.42 -35.21 -1.30
CA GLN A 422 21.59 -35.09 -0.43
C GLN A 422 21.94 -36.41 0.27
N ASN A 423 23.19 -36.54 0.74
CA ASN A 423 23.64 -37.69 1.52
C ASN A 423 24.29 -37.25 2.86
N PRO A 424 23.66 -37.49 4.02
CA PRO A 424 22.31 -38.04 4.18
C PRO A 424 21.24 -37.06 3.66
N PRO A 425 20.08 -37.56 3.19
CA PRO A 425 18.99 -36.69 2.74
C PRO A 425 18.43 -35.89 3.90
N CYS A 426 17.85 -34.72 3.61
CA CYS A 426 17.13 -33.96 4.62
C CYS A 426 15.96 -34.82 5.15
N PRO A 427 15.79 -34.94 6.49
CA PRO A 427 14.61 -35.56 7.06
C PRO A 427 13.36 -34.90 6.48
N TRP A 428 12.29 -35.67 6.27
CA TRP A 428 11.05 -35.12 5.75
C TRP A 428 9.85 -35.93 6.22
N SER A 429 8.71 -35.25 6.30
CA SER A 429 7.40 -35.88 6.50
C SER A 429 6.62 -35.74 5.21
N ARG A 430 6.41 -36.86 4.50
CA ARG A 430 5.65 -36.88 3.24
C ARG A 430 4.27 -36.25 3.41
N ARG A 431 3.55 -36.69 4.46
CA ARG A 431 2.24 -36.14 4.84
C ARG A 431 2.32 -34.64 5.15
N GLY A 432 3.32 -34.22 5.93
CA GLY A 432 3.49 -32.81 6.30
C GLY A 432 3.75 -31.91 5.09
N CYS A 433 4.67 -32.29 4.22
CA CYS A 433 5.00 -31.54 3.00
C CYS A 433 3.80 -31.50 2.04
N ARG A 434 3.07 -32.61 1.89
CA ARG A 434 1.86 -32.68 1.07
C ARG A 434 0.74 -31.78 1.61
N THR A 435 0.53 -31.75 2.93
CA THR A 435 -0.47 -30.90 3.56
C THR A 435 -0.14 -29.43 3.37
N GLU A 436 1.09 -28.99 3.60
CA GLU A 436 1.44 -27.57 3.38
C GLU A 436 1.35 -27.18 1.91
N ALA A 437 1.90 -27.97 0.99
CA ALA A 437 1.76 -27.70 -0.43
C ALA A 437 0.28 -27.57 -0.83
N SER A 438 -0.61 -28.38 -0.26
CA SER A 438 -2.06 -28.27 -0.51
C SER A 438 -2.68 -27.01 0.10
N ASN A 439 -2.31 -26.64 1.33
CA ASN A 439 -2.84 -25.45 2.02
C ASN A 439 -2.49 -24.16 1.26
N TYR A 440 -1.29 -24.09 0.70
CA TYR A 440 -0.78 -22.94 -0.04
C TYR A 440 -1.01 -23.05 -1.57
N GLY A 441 -1.76 -24.06 -2.04
CA GLY A 441 -2.21 -24.17 -3.44
C GLY A 441 -1.16 -24.71 -4.43
N HIS A 442 -0.05 -25.27 -3.97
CA HIS A 442 1.05 -25.81 -4.77
C HIS A 442 0.80 -27.24 -5.27
N GLN A 443 -0.16 -27.40 -6.19
CA GLN A 443 -0.59 -28.69 -6.73
C GLN A 443 0.52 -29.48 -7.46
N HIS A 444 1.49 -28.80 -8.06
CA HIS A 444 2.65 -29.44 -8.72
C HIS A 444 3.52 -30.21 -7.72
N ILE A 445 3.70 -29.70 -6.50
CA ILE A 445 4.41 -30.40 -5.43
C ILE A 445 3.58 -31.56 -4.91
N VAL A 446 2.27 -31.38 -4.69
CA VAL A 446 1.38 -32.48 -4.27
C VAL A 446 1.47 -33.65 -5.25
N ARG A 447 1.36 -33.39 -6.56
CA ARG A 447 1.49 -34.41 -7.61
C ARG A 447 2.85 -35.11 -7.58
N TRP A 448 3.93 -34.36 -7.42
CA TRP A 448 5.28 -34.92 -7.33
C TRP A 448 5.46 -35.79 -6.07
N ILE A 449 4.91 -35.37 -4.94
CA ILE A 449 4.93 -36.17 -3.69
C ILE A 449 4.10 -37.44 -3.83
N ASP A 450 2.95 -37.38 -4.53
CA ASP A 450 2.07 -38.52 -4.74
C ASP A 450 2.72 -39.56 -5.69
N GLN A 451 3.46 -39.11 -6.71
CA GLN A 451 4.22 -39.98 -7.64
C GLN A 451 5.36 -40.77 -6.98
N GLN A 452 5.87 -40.35 -5.82
CA GLN A 452 6.97 -41.04 -5.13
C GLN A 452 6.54 -42.35 -4.44
N GLU A 453 5.26 -42.74 -4.50
CA GLU A 453 4.76 -44.05 -4.01
C GLU A 453 4.92 -45.17 -5.05
N ASP A 454 4.97 -44.85 -6.33
CA ASP A 454 4.90 -45.86 -7.41
C ASP A 454 6.23 -46.59 -7.64
N GLU A 455 7.34 -46.15 -7.04
CA GLU A 455 8.69 -46.73 -7.25
C GLU A 455 9.14 -47.75 -6.19
N ILE A 456 8.31 -48.12 -5.20
CA ILE A 456 8.68 -49.10 -4.15
C ILE A 456 7.87 -50.42 -4.25
N MET A 457 7.15 -50.63 -5.37
CA MET A 457 6.36 -51.85 -5.63
C MET A 457 6.63 -52.42 -7.03
N GLU A 458 7.89 -52.57 -7.41
CA GLU A 458 8.38 -53.55 -8.41
C GLU A 458 9.72 -54.12 -7.93
#